data_AF-A0A7X9FM61-F1
#
_entry.id   AF-A0A7X9FM61-F1
#
_cell.length_a   1.000
_cell.length_b   1.000
_cell.length_c   1.000
_cell.angle_alpha   90.00
_cell.angle_beta   90.00
_cell.angle_gamma   90.00
#
_symmetry.space_group_name_H-M   'P 1'
#
loop_
_entity.id
_entity.type
_entity.pdbx_description
1 polymer ?
#
loop_
_entity_poly.entity_id
_entity_poly.type
_entity_poly.pdbx_seq_one_letter_code
_entity_poly.pdbx_strand_id
1 'polypeptide(L)' 'WKKYRRRALEEAEHRYLRDLMGEAGGNVSRASAVSGLSPSRLYDLLRKYGLPTR' A
#
# COMPACT_ATOMS: atom_id res chain seq x y z
N TRP A 1 -17.95 11.34 -13.22
CA TRP A 1 -16.92 11.91 -12.31
C TRP A 1 -16.53 11.02 -11.13
N LYS A 2 -17.44 10.66 -10.20
CA LYS A 2 -17.10 9.89 -8.99
C LYS A 2 -16.37 8.55 -9.24
N LYS A 3 -16.83 7.76 -10.22
CA LYS A 3 -16.19 6.47 -10.59
C LYS A 3 -14.76 6.64 -11.12
N TYR A 4 -14.53 7.67 -11.94
CA TYR A 4 -13.20 7.99 -12.48
C TYR A 4 -12.22 8.36 -11.38
N ARG A 5 -12.62 9.27 -10.47
CA ARG A 5 -11.80 9.66 -9.33
C ARG A 5 -11.44 8.47 -8.43
N ARG A 6 -12.41 7.59 -8.16
CA ARG A 6 -12.16 6.38 -7.37
C ARG A 6 -11.12 5.48 -8.04
N ARG A 7 -11.27 5.22 -9.35
CA ARG A 7 -10.32 4.40 -10.10
C ARG A 7 -8.92 5.02 -10.10
N ALA A 8 -8.80 6.32 -10.35
CA ALA A 8 -7.51 7.01 -10.33
C ALA A 8 -6.84 6.95 -8.95
N LEU A 9 -7.61 7.10 -7.87
CA LEU A 9 -7.11 6.93 -6.50
C LEU A 9 -6.68 5.49 -6.22
N GLU A 10 -7.45 4.50 -6.65
CA GLU A 10 -7.11 3.09 -6.46
C GLU A 10 -5.83 2.70 -7.20
N GLU A 11 -5.64 3.19 -8.42
CA GLU A 11 -4.42 2.98 -9.21
C GLU A 11 -3.20 3.67 -8.57
N ALA A 12 -3.37 4.88 -8.03
CA ALA A 12 -2.32 5.58 -7.31
C ALA A 12 -1.96 4.88 -5.98
N GLU A 13 -2.96 4.47 -5.19
CA GLU A 13 -2.77 3.76 -3.92
C GLU A 13 -2.06 2.41 -4.15
N HIS A 14 -2.45 1.66 -5.19
CA HIS A 14 -1.80 0.39 -5.53
C HIS A 14 -0.34 0.58 -5.96
N ARG A 15 -0.02 1.60 -6.78
CA ARG A 15 1.36 1.91 -7.16
C ARG A 15 2.19 2.29 -5.95
N TYR A 16 1.69 3.21 -5.12
CA TYR A 16 2.37 3.64 -3.90
C TYR A 16 2.72 2.46 -2.98
N LEU A 17 1.76 1.56 -2.72
CA LEU A 17 2.00 0.41 -1.84
C LEU A 17 3.02 -0.57 -2.42
N ARG A 18 3.03 -0.76 -3.74
CA ARG A 18 4.02 -1.62 -4.41
C ARG A 18 5.43 -1.06 -4.26
N ASP A 19 5.58 0.24 -4.49
CA ASP A 19 6.88 0.92 -4.41
C ASP A 19 7.37 0.92 -2.95
N LEU A 20 6.48 1.23 -2.00
CA LEU A 20 6.77 1.19 -0.57
C LEU A 20 7.23 -0.21 -0.11
N MET A 21 6.53 -1.27 -0.54
CA MET A 21 6.92 -2.64 -0.18
C MET A 21 8.21 -3.08 -0.87
N GLY A 22 8.47 -2.59 -2.09
CA GLY A 22 9.75 -2.77 -2.78
C GLY A 22 10.91 -2.14 -2.01
N GLU A 23 10.75 -0.89 -1.59
CA GLU A 23 11.76 -0.15 -0.80
C GLU A 23 11.95 -0.76 0.60
N ALA A 24 10.86 -1.22 1.22
CA ALA A 24 10.90 -1.89 2.52
C ALA A 24 11.40 -3.36 2.44
N GLY A 25 11.64 -3.90 1.24
CA GLY A 25 12.06 -5.28 1.03
C GLY A 25 11.04 -6.32 1.50
N GLY A 26 9.74 -6.00 1.42
CA GLY A 26 8.66 -6.86 1.89
C GLY A 26 8.33 -6.73 3.39
N ASN A 27 9.10 -5.96 4.15
CA ASN A 27 8.94 -5.84 5.60
C ASN A 27 7.90 -4.77 5.98
N VAL A 28 6.77 -5.20 6.55
CA VAL A 28 5.65 -4.32 6.91
C VAL A 28 6.02 -3.33 8.02
N SER A 29 6.85 -3.71 8.99
CA SER A 29 7.31 -2.80 10.04
C SER A 29 8.18 -1.68 9.48
N ARG A 30 9.06 -2.00 8.53
CA ARG A 30 9.88 -1.01 7.83
C ARG A 30 9.02 -0.12 6.93
N ALA A 31 8.08 -0.70 6.19
CA ALA A 31 7.11 0.04 5.37
C ALA A 31 6.28 1.00 6.24
N SER A 32 5.87 0.57 7.43
CA SER A 32 5.15 1.40 8.41
C SER A 32 5.99 2.58 8.89
N ALA A 33 7.28 2.36 9.20
CA ALA A 33 8.19 3.43 9.60
C ALA A 33 8.43 4.45 8.46
N VAL A 34 8.57 4.00 7.21
CA VAL A 34 8.79 4.87 6.04
C VAL A 34 7.53 5.65 5.65
N SER A 35 6.37 4.99 5.66
CA SER A 35 5.10 5.59 5.25
C SER A 35 4.40 6.40 6.33
N GLY A 36 4.76 6.21 7.60
CA GLY A 36 4.02 6.73 8.75
C GLY A 36 2.64 6.08 8.95
N LEU A 37 2.29 5.07 8.15
CA LEU A 37 1.05 4.31 8.32
C LEU A 37 1.21 3.32 9.46
N SER A 38 0.13 3.07 10.21
CA SER A 38 0.15 1.99 11.19
C SER A 38 0.27 0.63 10.50
N PRO A 39 0.92 -0.37 11.14
CA PRO A 39 1.05 -1.71 10.57
C PRO A 39 -0.30 -2.34 10.20
N SER A 40 -1.33 -2.18 11.04
CA SER A 40 -2.67 -2.70 10.79
C SER A 40 -3.28 -2.12 9.51
N ARG A 41 -3.16 -0.81 9.31
CA ARG A 41 -3.65 -0.14 8.09
C ARG A 41 -2.92 -0.64 6.86
N LEU A 42 -1.61 -0.87 6.98
CA LEU A 42 -0.78 -1.46 5.93
C LEU A 42 -1.27 -2.87 5.58
N TYR A 43 -1.50 -3.74 6.57
CA TYR A 43 -2.04 -5.09 6.31
C TYR A 43 -3.39 -5.06 5.59
N ASP A 44 -4.31 -4.17 5.99
CA ASP A 44 -5.61 -4.03 5.32
C ASP A 44 -5.44 -3.59 3.86
N LEU A 45 -4.53 -2.66 3.60
CA LEU A 45 -4.21 -2.17 2.26
C LEU A 45 -3.56 -3.26 1.40
N LEU A 46 -2.57 -3.97 1.93
CA LEU A 46 -1.88 -5.04 1.23
C LEU A 46 -2.85 -6.17 0.89
N ARG A 47 -3.75 -6.54 1.83
CA ARG A 47 -4.82 -7.50 1.58
C ARG A 47 -5.80 -7.01 0.51
N LYS A 48 -6.22 -5.74 0.56
CA LYS A 48 -7.10 -5.13 -0.44
C LYS A 48 -6.52 -5.25 -1.86
N TYR A 49 -5.21 -5.10 -2.01
CA TYR A 49 -4.52 -5.13 -3.30
C TYR A 49 -3.84 -6.46 -3.64
N GLY A 50 -3.89 -7.46 -2.74
CA GLY A 50 -3.25 -8.76 -2.94
C GLY A 50 -1.72 -8.70 -3.00
N LEU A 51 -1.10 -7.73 -2.32
CA LEU A 51 0.35 -7.56 -2.33
C LEU A 51 1.03 -8.52 -1.34
N PRO A 52 2.12 -9.20 -1.74
CA PRO A 52 2.81 -10.15 -0.86
C PRO A 52 3.60 -9.42 0.24
N THR A 53 3.55 -9.98 1.44
CA THR A 53 4.44 -9.65 2.57
C THR A 53 5.45 -10.78 2.71
N ARG A 54 6.73 -10.46 2.88
CA ARG A 54 7.80 -11.46 2.99
C ARG A 54 8.29 -11.61 4.43
#